data_AF-A0A0C9R9N5-F1
#
_entry.id   AF-A0A0C9R9N5-F1
#
_cell.length_a   1.000
_cell.length_b   1.000
_cell.length_c   1.000
_cell.angle_alpha   90.00
_cell.angle_beta   90.00
_cell.angle_gamma   90.00
#
_symmetry.space_group_name_H-M   'P 1'
#
loop_
_entity.id
_entity.type
_entity.pdbx_description
1 polymer ?
#
loop_
_entity_poly.entity_id
_entity_poly.type
_entity_poly.pdbx_seq_one_letter_code
_entity_poly.pdbx_strand_id
1 'polypeptide(L)'
;LQRDYCYNYCLQNKKFVEWMERETRGDEQSFKSSLIYVEQPYVTAIDVTVRRNLVYNFRSLLSRDAKGRVFAGIYLPVVPNCNESHFTLFYDGPNDQRIKVKFMFNVFKNSGKIPDNVQQHLCKLAPQLNMKEKELTELCKSLADVINDQDFIQQLLSINEDIGVMSAEN
;
A
#
# COMPACT_ATOMS: atom_id res chain seq x y z
N LEU A 1 -28.98 0.31 -11.25
CA LEU A 1 -28.08 1.35 -10.72
C LEU A 1 -27.55 2.14 -11.90
N GLN A 2 -27.96 3.39 -12.03
CA GLN A 2 -27.43 4.31 -13.06
C GLN A 2 -26.65 5.42 -12.35
N ARG A 3 -25.51 5.82 -12.92
CA ARG A 3 -24.72 6.96 -12.44
C ARG A 3 -24.45 7.91 -13.59
N ASP A 4 -24.81 9.18 -13.39
CA ASP A 4 -24.51 10.26 -14.32
C ASP A 4 -23.49 11.20 -13.68
N TYR A 5 -22.58 11.72 -14.50
CA TYR A 5 -21.49 12.58 -14.05
C TYR A 5 -21.53 13.89 -14.83
N CYS A 6 -21.35 15.01 -14.13
CA CYS A 6 -21.24 16.33 -14.73
C CYS A 6 -20.02 17.04 -14.16
N TYR A 7 -19.23 17.66 -15.05
CA TYR A 7 -18.04 18.42 -14.68
C TYR A 7 -18.18 19.83 -15.22
N ASN A 8 -18.05 20.82 -14.34
CA ASN A 8 -18.03 22.23 -14.73
C ASN A 8 -16.93 22.95 -13.96
N TYR A 9 -16.34 23.99 -14.52
CA TYR A 9 -15.53 24.90 -13.70
C TYR A 9 -16.42 25.54 -12.63
N CYS A 10 -15.92 25.61 -11.41
CA CYS A 10 -16.62 26.28 -10.33
C CYS A 10 -16.86 27.75 -10.72
N LEU A 11 -18.12 28.18 -10.67
CA LEU A 11 -18.53 29.53 -11.05
C LEU A 11 -17.88 30.61 -10.18
N GLN A 12 -17.57 30.28 -8.92
CA GLN A 12 -16.96 31.18 -7.94
C GLN A 12 -15.44 31.25 -8.10
N ASN A 13 -14.80 30.15 -8.51
CA ASN A 13 -13.36 30.09 -8.66
C ASN A 13 -12.94 29.07 -9.73
N LYS A 14 -12.50 29.57 -10.89
CA LYS A 14 -12.05 28.73 -12.02
C LYS A 14 -10.83 27.85 -11.73
N LYS A 15 -10.19 28.03 -10.57
CA LYS A 15 -9.14 27.14 -10.07
C LYS A 15 -9.68 25.79 -9.62
N PHE A 16 -11.01 25.62 -9.55
CA PHE A 16 -11.67 24.37 -9.20
C PHE A 16 -12.60 23.90 -10.31
N VAL A 17 -12.69 22.58 -10.47
CA VAL A 17 -13.74 21.89 -11.21
C VAL A 17 -14.71 21.30 -10.20
N GLU A 18 -15.99 21.61 -10.35
CA GLU A 18 -17.07 20.96 -9.66
C GLU A 18 -17.41 19.65 -10.38
N TRP A 19 -17.28 18.54 -9.67
CA TRP A 19 -17.68 17.22 -10.10
C TRP A 19 -18.97 16.84 -9.39
N MET A 20 -20.06 16.75 -10.16
CA MET A 20 -21.36 16.33 -9.67
C MET A 20 -21.64 14.90 -10.10
N GLU A 21 -22.10 14.09 -9.16
CA GLU A 21 -22.57 12.73 -9.36
C GLU A 21 -24.07 12.66 -9.07
N ARG A 22 -24.82 12.03 -9.98
CA ARG A 22 -26.19 11.60 -9.73
C ARG A 22 -26.25 10.08 -9.74
N GLU A 23 -26.62 9.47 -8.63
CA GLU A 23 -26.84 8.02 -8.53
C GLU A 23 -28.34 7.72 -8.44
N THR A 24 -28.84 6.90 -9.36
CA THR A 24 -30.24 6.46 -9.43
C THR A 24 -30.36 4.97 -9.09
N ARG A 25 -31.14 4.65 -8.06
CA ARG A 25 -31.49 3.29 -7.62
C ARG A 25 -33.01 3.12 -7.59
N GLY A 26 -33.57 2.52 -8.65
CA GLY A 26 -35.01 2.46 -8.81
C GLY A 26 -35.57 3.87 -8.97
N ASP A 27 -36.47 4.26 -8.07
CA ASP A 27 -37.07 5.60 -8.05
C ASP A 27 -36.30 6.61 -7.17
N GLU A 28 -35.28 6.17 -6.42
CA GLU A 28 -34.47 7.05 -5.59
C GLU A 28 -33.29 7.65 -6.37
N GLN A 29 -33.08 8.96 -6.22
CA GLN A 29 -31.93 9.68 -6.75
C GLN A 29 -31.16 10.35 -5.62
N SER A 30 -29.83 10.22 -5.65
CA SER A 30 -28.92 10.91 -4.74
C SER A 30 -27.91 11.74 -5.54
N PHE A 31 -27.58 12.91 -5.02
CA PHE A 31 -26.66 13.86 -5.63
C PHE A 31 -25.47 14.07 -4.71
N LYS A 32 -24.27 14.04 -5.28
CA LYS A 32 -23.03 14.43 -4.60
C LYS A 32 -22.31 15.47 -5.44
N SER A 33 -21.73 16.47 -4.80
CA SER A 33 -20.87 17.44 -5.46
C SER A 33 -19.54 17.46 -4.73
N SER A 34 -18.45 17.36 -5.48
CA SER A 34 -17.07 17.42 -4.98
C SER A 34 -16.31 18.50 -5.75
N LEU A 35 -15.41 19.20 -5.07
CA LEU A 35 -14.56 20.22 -5.68
C LEU A 35 -13.15 19.68 -5.92
N ILE A 36 -12.67 19.84 -7.15
CA ILE A 36 -11.34 19.38 -7.58
C ILE A 36 -10.50 20.60 -7.92
N TYR A 37 -9.41 20.85 -7.21
CA TYR A 37 -8.47 21.93 -7.55
C TYR A 37 -7.65 21.59 -8.80
N VAL A 38 -7.58 22.51 -9.77
CA VAL A 38 -6.99 22.31 -11.11
C VAL A 38 -6.03 23.42 -11.56
N GLU A 39 -5.77 24.45 -10.76
CA GLU A 39 -4.82 25.52 -11.14
C GLU A 39 -3.35 25.05 -11.09
N GLN A 40 -3.07 23.97 -10.36
CA GLN A 40 -1.73 23.39 -10.40
C GLN A 40 -1.58 22.52 -11.64
N PRO A 41 -0.52 22.72 -12.46
CA PRO A 41 -0.30 21.87 -13.63
C PRO A 41 -0.23 20.41 -13.20
N TYR A 42 -0.99 19.56 -13.89
CA TYR A 42 -0.81 18.11 -13.81
C TYR A 42 0.57 17.80 -14.40
N VAL A 43 1.57 17.65 -13.53
CA VAL A 43 2.96 17.46 -13.96
C VAL A 43 3.14 16.04 -14.47
N THR A 44 2.84 15.02 -13.64
CA THR A 44 2.80 13.62 -14.06
C THR A 44 1.87 12.79 -13.17
N ALA A 45 1.51 11.58 -13.61
CA ALA A 45 0.86 10.56 -12.78
C ALA A 45 1.69 10.20 -11.52
N ILE A 46 3.00 10.45 -11.53
CA ILE A 46 3.88 10.24 -10.38
C ILE A 46 3.61 11.27 -9.29
N ASP A 47 3.33 12.51 -9.67
CA ASP A 47 3.16 13.63 -8.72
C ASP A 47 1.90 13.53 -7.88
N VAL A 48 0.85 12.87 -8.36
CA VAL A 48 -0.43 12.72 -7.65
C VAL A 48 -0.61 11.29 -7.12
N THR A 49 -0.29 10.27 -7.91
CA THR A 49 -0.65 8.87 -7.59
C THR A 49 0.49 8.09 -6.91
N VAL A 50 1.75 8.40 -7.23
CA VAL A 50 2.91 7.69 -6.65
C VAL A 50 3.31 8.28 -5.29
N ARG A 51 3.12 9.58 -5.08
CA ARG A 51 3.37 10.20 -3.76
C ARG A 51 2.45 9.66 -2.66
N ARG A 52 1.18 9.38 -2.96
CA ARG A 52 0.26 8.74 -1.99
C ARG A 52 0.76 7.38 -1.53
N ASN A 53 1.39 6.62 -2.43
CA ASN A 53 1.96 5.31 -2.10
C ASN A 53 3.11 5.39 -1.09
N LEU A 54 3.85 6.51 -1.04
CA LEU A 54 4.98 6.69 -0.12
C LEU A 54 4.56 6.66 1.35
N VAL A 55 3.31 7.03 1.64
CA VAL A 55 2.83 7.22 3.01
C VAL A 55 1.72 6.27 3.41
N TYR A 56 1.29 5.31 2.58
CA TYR A 56 0.34 4.30 3.06
C TYR A 56 0.87 3.59 4.32
N ASN A 57 0.00 3.20 5.24
CA ASN A 57 0.38 2.40 6.41
C ASN A 57 0.43 0.89 6.13
N PHE A 58 0.35 0.49 4.86
CA PHE A 58 0.48 -0.88 4.41
C PHE A 58 1.34 -0.93 3.14
N ARG A 59 2.39 -1.76 3.13
CA ARG A 59 3.20 -2.05 1.94
C ARG A 59 3.07 -3.53 1.58
N SER A 60 3.28 -3.82 0.31
CA SER A 60 3.31 -5.18 -0.17
C SER A 60 4.26 -5.35 -1.35
N LEU A 61 4.99 -6.46 -1.37
CA LEU A 61 5.70 -6.95 -2.55
C LEU A 61 4.95 -8.19 -3.05
N LEU A 62 4.44 -8.17 -4.27
CA LEU A 62 3.50 -9.19 -4.76
C LEU A 62 3.96 -9.78 -6.10
N SER A 63 3.87 -11.10 -6.21
CA SER A 63 3.96 -11.83 -7.47
C SER A 63 2.58 -12.22 -7.95
N ARG A 64 2.35 -12.07 -9.26
CA ARG A 64 1.05 -12.33 -9.91
C ARG A 64 1.22 -13.29 -11.09
N ASP A 65 0.23 -14.16 -11.27
CA ASP A 65 0.17 -15.02 -12.44
C ASP A 65 -0.29 -14.24 -13.69
N ALA A 66 -0.32 -14.92 -14.84
CA ALA A 66 -0.77 -14.33 -16.12
C ALA A 66 -2.23 -13.84 -16.11
N LYS A 67 -3.03 -14.24 -15.10
CA LYS A 67 -4.42 -13.79 -14.90
C LYS A 67 -4.51 -12.66 -13.86
N GLY A 68 -3.37 -12.16 -13.38
CA GLY A 68 -3.30 -11.09 -12.37
C GLY A 68 -3.54 -11.57 -10.93
N ARG A 69 -3.67 -12.87 -10.69
CA ARG A 69 -3.93 -13.43 -9.35
C ARG A 69 -2.66 -13.45 -8.52
N VAL A 70 -2.74 -12.96 -7.29
CA VAL A 70 -1.60 -12.93 -6.35
C VAL A 70 -1.36 -14.33 -5.79
N PHE A 71 -0.17 -14.87 -6.03
CA PHE A 71 0.20 -16.22 -5.58
C PHE A 71 1.32 -16.23 -4.53
N ALA A 72 2.27 -15.31 -4.62
CA ALA A 72 3.34 -15.15 -3.64
C ALA A 72 3.60 -13.68 -3.29
N GLY A 73 4.22 -13.42 -2.14
CA GLY A 73 4.52 -12.07 -1.72
C GLY A 73 4.79 -11.88 -0.23
N ILE A 74 4.91 -10.61 0.11
CA ILE A 74 5.15 -10.10 1.45
C ILE A 74 4.13 -9.01 1.73
N TYR A 75 3.48 -9.09 2.89
CA TYR A 75 2.71 -7.98 3.46
C TYR A 75 3.45 -7.35 4.63
N LEU A 76 3.30 -6.03 4.71
CA LEU A 76 4.01 -5.17 5.63
C LEU A 76 3.08 -4.08 6.20
N PRO A 77 2.31 -4.36 7.25
CA PRO A 77 1.65 -3.30 7.99
C PRO A 77 2.70 -2.42 8.69
N VAL A 78 2.55 -1.11 8.55
CA VAL A 78 3.31 -0.07 9.25
C VAL A 78 2.43 0.43 10.39
N VAL A 79 2.88 0.20 11.62
CA VAL A 79 2.13 0.54 12.85
C VAL A 79 2.96 1.47 13.73
N PRO A 80 2.33 2.29 14.60
CA PRO A 80 3.05 3.24 15.45
C PRO A 80 4.06 2.55 16.38
N ASN A 81 3.69 1.39 16.93
CA ASN A 81 4.58 0.60 17.78
C ASN A 81 5.38 -0.41 16.95
N CYS A 82 6.65 -0.12 16.67
CA CYS A 82 7.49 -1.00 15.84
C CYS A 82 7.65 -2.42 16.38
N ASN A 83 7.40 -2.65 17.68
CA ASN A 83 7.46 -3.98 18.28
C ASN A 83 6.29 -4.88 17.85
N GLU A 84 5.21 -4.30 17.33
CA GLU A 84 4.04 -5.01 16.79
C GLU A 84 4.13 -5.20 15.26
N SER A 85 5.08 -4.51 14.63
CA SER A 85 5.36 -4.65 13.21
C SER A 85 5.80 -6.08 12.90
N HIS A 86 5.34 -6.59 11.77
CA HIS A 86 5.69 -7.94 11.29
C HIS A 86 5.67 -8.03 9.77
N PHE A 87 6.44 -8.97 9.24
CA PHE A 87 6.26 -9.48 7.89
C PHE A 87 5.20 -10.56 7.90
N THR A 88 4.36 -10.58 6.87
CA THR A 88 3.63 -11.80 6.49
C THR A 88 4.15 -12.28 5.15
N LEU A 89 4.86 -13.40 5.15
CA LEU A 89 5.32 -14.07 3.94
C LEU A 89 4.25 -15.05 3.48
N PHE A 90 3.98 -15.10 2.18
CA PHE A 90 3.11 -16.12 1.61
C PHE A 90 3.58 -16.54 0.23
N TYR A 91 3.37 -17.80 -0.10
CA TYR A 91 3.82 -18.41 -1.35
C TYR A 91 3.11 -19.75 -1.57
N ASP A 92 3.18 -20.29 -2.78
CA ASP A 92 2.65 -21.61 -3.08
C ASP A 92 3.67 -22.69 -2.67
N GLY A 93 3.23 -23.59 -1.79
CA GLY A 93 3.99 -24.74 -1.33
C GLY A 93 3.77 -25.98 -2.21
N PRO A 94 4.32 -27.13 -1.81
CA PRO A 94 4.06 -28.40 -2.48
C PRO A 94 2.55 -28.70 -2.55
N ASN A 95 2.11 -29.33 -3.64
CA ASN A 95 0.70 -29.72 -3.88
C ASN A 95 -0.28 -28.54 -3.87
N ASP A 96 0.11 -27.39 -4.41
CA ASP A 96 -0.70 -26.16 -4.47
C ASP A 96 -1.20 -25.66 -3.11
N GLN A 97 -0.55 -26.08 -2.02
CA GLN A 97 -0.89 -25.60 -0.69
C GLN A 97 -0.33 -24.18 -0.48
N ARG A 98 -1.21 -23.20 -0.31
CA ARG A 98 -0.79 -21.84 0.02
C ARG A 98 -0.22 -21.77 1.44
N ILE A 99 1.04 -21.40 1.54
CA ILE A 99 1.73 -21.16 2.81
C ILE A 99 1.62 -19.68 3.16
N LYS A 100 1.34 -19.39 4.44
CA LYS A 100 1.32 -18.04 5.00
C LYS A 100 1.91 -18.07 6.39
N VAL A 101 2.97 -17.29 6.61
CA VAL A 101 3.69 -17.24 7.89
C VAL A 101 3.97 -15.80 8.29
N LYS A 102 4.01 -15.55 9.60
CA LYS A 102 4.22 -14.23 10.18
C LYS A 102 5.52 -14.21 10.98
N PHE A 103 6.37 -13.22 10.72
CA PHE A 103 7.64 -13.02 11.43
C PHE A 103 7.74 -11.59 11.93
N MET A 104 8.08 -11.41 13.21
CA MET A 104 8.34 -10.07 13.76
C MET A 104 9.60 -9.48 13.12
N PHE A 105 9.66 -8.17 12.92
CA PHE A 105 10.82 -7.52 12.29
C PHE A 105 12.12 -7.70 13.08
N ASN A 106 12.04 -7.82 14.41
CA ASN A 106 13.22 -8.06 15.25
C ASN A 106 14.00 -9.32 14.86
N VAL A 107 13.36 -10.28 14.18
CA VAL A 107 14.01 -11.47 13.62
C VAL A 107 15.07 -11.10 12.57
N PHE A 108 14.88 -9.99 11.86
CA PHE A 108 15.76 -9.51 10.78
C PHE A 108 16.75 -8.43 11.24
N LYS A 109 16.56 -7.87 12.44
CA LYS A 109 17.40 -6.79 13.01
C LYS A 109 18.75 -7.28 13.54
N ASN A 110 18.79 -8.51 14.05
CA ASN A 110 20.02 -9.03 14.65
C ASN A 110 21.04 -9.32 13.55
N SER A 111 22.22 -8.69 13.66
CA SER A 111 23.39 -8.88 12.78
C SER A 111 23.98 -10.30 12.80
N GLY A 112 23.37 -11.20 13.59
CA GLY A 112 23.64 -12.63 13.55
C GLY A 112 22.97 -13.34 12.38
N LYS A 113 22.96 -14.67 12.44
CA LYS A 113 22.30 -15.52 11.44
C LYS A 113 20.78 -15.44 11.63
N ILE A 114 20.04 -15.18 10.54
CA ILE A 114 18.58 -15.33 10.51
C ILE A 114 18.23 -16.76 10.93
N PRO A 115 17.21 -16.98 11.78
CA PRO A 115 16.82 -18.32 12.21
C PRO A 115 16.55 -19.25 11.02
N ASP A 116 17.01 -20.49 11.10
CA ASP A 116 16.95 -21.44 9.97
C ASP A 116 15.52 -21.64 9.44
N ASN A 117 14.50 -21.61 10.32
CA ASN A 117 13.10 -21.66 9.91
C ASN A 117 12.72 -20.49 8.97
N VAL A 118 13.11 -19.27 9.31
CA VAL A 118 12.85 -18.08 8.50
C VAL A 118 13.59 -18.19 7.16
N GLN A 119 14.84 -18.64 7.20
CA GLN A 119 15.64 -18.86 6.00
C GLN A 119 14.99 -19.86 5.04
N GLN A 120 14.42 -20.96 5.55
CA GLN A 120 13.69 -21.94 4.73
C GLN A 120 12.47 -21.32 4.01
N HIS A 121 11.76 -20.41 4.68
CA HIS A 121 10.64 -19.69 4.05
C HIS A 121 11.13 -18.70 2.99
N LEU A 122 12.21 -17.97 3.25
CA LEU A 122 12.81 -17.06 2.26
C LEU A 122 13.32 -17.81 1.02
N CYS A 123 13.95 -18.98 1.21
CA CYS A 123 14.43 -19.85 0.14
C CYS A 123 13.29 -20.30 -0.80
N LYS A 124 12.11 -20.63 -0.24
CA LYS A 124 10.92 -21.02 -1.01
C LYS A 124 10.21 -19.84 -1.68
N LEU A 125 10.22 -18.68 -1.03
CA LEU A 125 9.54 -17.46 -1.51
C LEU A 125 10.34 -16.74 -2.62
N ALA A 126 11.66 -16.59 -2.47
CA ALA A 126 12.51 -15.83 -3.37
C ALA A 126 12.33 -16.17 -4.88
N PRO A 127 12.36 -17.45 -5.31
CA PRO A 127 12.16 -17.78 -6.72
C PRO A 127 10.76 -17.40 -7.23
N GLN A 128 9.73 -17.45 -6.37
CA GLN A 128 8.37 -17.05 -6.73
C GLN A 128 8.21 -15.53 -6.87
N LEU A 129 9.13 -14.75 -6.30
CA LEU A 129 9.26 -13.31 -6.51
C LEU A 129 10.23 -12.94 -7.62
N ASN A 130 10.81 -13.94 -8.33
CA ASN A 130 11.87 -13.73 -9.30
C ASN A 130 13.10 -13.00 -8.72
N MET A 131 13.45 -13.32 -7.46
CA MET A 131 14.59 -12.74 -6.74
C MET A 131 15.56 -13.84 -6.30
N LYS A 132 16.81 -13.47 -6.06
CA LYS A 132 17.75 -14.36 -5.36
C LYS A 132 17.44 -14.36 -3.86
N GLU A 133 17.62 -15.50 -3.19
CA GLU A 133 17.38 -15.62 -1.74
C GLU A 133 18.18 -14.58 -0.94
N LYS A 134 19.45 -14.36 -1.29
CA LYS A 134 20.30 -13.33 -0.68
C LYS A 134 19.73 -11.93 -0.86
N GLU A 135 19.22 -11.61 -2.05
CA GLU A 135 18.64 -10.30 -2.36
C GLU A 135 17.37 -10.06 -1.54
N LEU A 136 16.47 -11.05 -1.48
CA LEU A 136 15.27 -10.98 -0.66
C LEU A 136 15.61 -10.84 0.84
N THR A 137 16.63 -11.55 1.29
CA THR A 137 17.12 -11.48 2.67
C THR A 137 17.60 -10.09 3.03
N GLU A 138 18.44 -9.48 2.20
CA GLU A 138 18.95 -8.11 2.43
C GLU A 138 17.84 -7.06 2.31
N LEU A 139 16.84 -7.27 1.44
CA LEU A 139 15.65 -6.44 1.40
C LEU A 139 14.88 -6.48 2.73
N CYS A 140 14.61 -7.67 3.28
CA CYS A 140 13.91 -7.82 4.56
C CYS A 140 14.67 -7.18 5.73
N LYS A 141 16.00 -7.27 5.74
CA LYS A 141 16.84 -6.56 6.73
C LYS A 141 16.75 -5.05 6.60
N SER A 142 16.90 -4.53 5.38
CA SER A 142 16.81 -3.09 5.11
C SER A 142 15.43 -2.53 5.51
N LEU A 143 14.36 -3.28 5.22
CA LEU A 143 13.02 -2.93 5.66
C LEU A 143 12.88 -2.96 7.18
N ALA A 144 13.55 -3.88 7.87
CA ALA A 144 13.57 -3.90 9.32
C ALA A 144 14.29 -2.70 9.92
N ASP A 145 15.39 -2.25 9.32
CA ASP A 145 16.09 -1.05 9.77
C ASP A 145 15.21 0.19 9.63
N VAL A 146 14.55 0.36 8.48
CA VAL A 146 13.61 1.47 8.24
C VAL A 146 12.45 1.48 9.22
N ILE A 147 11.86 0.33 9.54
CA ILE A 147 10.72 0.24 10.48
C ILE A 147 11.13 0.48 11.94
N ASN A 148 12.41 0.31 12.26
CA ASN A 148 12.94 0.63 13.59
C ASN A 148 13.18 2.14 13.78
N ASP A 149 13.27 2.93 12.70
CA ASP A 149 13.35 4.39 12.78
C ASP A 149 11.99 4.98 13.19
N GLN A 150 11.81 5.24 14.49
CA GLN A 150 10.53 5.70 15.03
C GLN A 150 10.16 7.10 14.52
N ASP A 151 11.15 7.97 14.30
CA ASP A 151 10.89 9.33 13.80
C ASP A 151 10.35 9.27 12.37
N PHE A 152 10.94 8.42 11.54
CA PHE A 152 10.45 8.16 10.19
C PHE A 152 9.03 7.57 10.19
N ILE A 153 8.77 6.57 11.03
CA ILE A 153 7.46 5.90 11.08
C ILE A 153 6.37 6.85 11.57
N GLN A 154 6.66 7.64 12.60
CA GLN A 154 5.72 8.64 13.11
C GLN A 154 5.39 9.68 12.04
N GLN A 155 6.39 10.19 11.32
CA GLN A 155 6.19 11.12 10.21
C GLN A 155 5.34 10.50 9.10
N LEU A 156 5.67 9.28 8.68
CA LEU A 156 4.93 8.57 7.64
C LEU A 156 3.46 8.39 8.00
N LEU A 157 3.17 7.96 9.23
CA LEU A 157 1.80 7.73 9.70
C LEU A 157 1.03 9.04 9.88
N SER A 158 1.67 10.10 10.37
CA SER A 158 1.07 11.44 10.47
C SER A 158 0.62 11.95 9.09
N ILE A 159 1.50 11.87 8.09
CA ILE A 159 1.15 12.31 6.73
C ILE A 159 0.00 11.46 6.16
N ASN A 160 -0.02 10.15 6.44
CA ASN A 160 -1.11 9.28 6.02
C ASN A 160 -2.46 9.67 6.63
N GLU A 161 -2.45 10.02 7.91
CA GLU A 161 -3.61 10.47 8.66
C GLU A 161 -4.11 11.82 8.16
N ASP A 162 -3.22 12.80 8.00
CA ASP A 162 -3.54 14.14 7.47
C ASP A 162 -4.24 14.03 6.10
N ILE A 163 -3.70 13.20 5.19
CA ILE A 163 -4.34 12.94 3.90
C ILE A 163 -5.71 12.29 4.08
N GLY A 164 -5.86 11.37 5.03
CA GLY A 164 -7.12 10.71 5.34
C GLY A 164 -8.19 11.69 5.81
N VAL A 165 -7.84 12.59 6.74
CA VAL A 165 -8.70 13.67 7.24
C VAL A 165 -9.13 14.59 6.10
N MET A 166 -8.17 15.10 5.32
CA MET A 166 -8.47 15.96 4.17
C MET A 166 -9.35 15.29 3.11
N SER A 167 -9.25 13.96 2.96
CA SER A 167 -10.07 13.21 2.00
C SER A 167 -11.48 12.92 2.52
N ALA A 168 -11.68 12.88 3.84
CA ALA A 168 -12.99 12.61 4.46
C ALA A 168 -13.87 13.87 4.52
N GLU A 169 -13.27 15.06 4.43
CA GLU A 169 -13.97 16.35 4.37
C GLU A 169 -14.38 16.79 2.95
N ASN A 170 -14.16 15.94 1.92
CA ASN A 170 -14.63 16.12 0.54
C ASN A 170 -15.84 15.24 0.22
#